data_AF-A0A7K3W2P9-F1
#
_entry.id   AF-A0A7K3W2P9-F1
#
_cell.length_a   1.000
_cell.length_b   1.000
_cell.length_c   1.000
_cell.angle_alpha   90.00
_cell.angle_beta   90.00
_cell.angle_gamma   90.00
#
_symmetry.space_group_name_H-M   'P 1'
#
loop_
_entity.id
_entity.type
_entity.pdbx_description
1 polymer ?
#
loop_
_entity_poly.entity_id
_entity_poly.type
_entity_poly.pdbx_seq_one_letter_code
_entity_poly.pdbx_strand_id
1 'polypeptide(L)'
;MSSPYSGATPVGTPQGYQDPSGTTGQSDYTVSPGQSQGYGAHSGNIGTPMTDEGRPDVEGTSVGQLMGEIAKDLSTLMRQELELAKVEMKAEATKAGKGAGLMGAAGFAGYMVLLFLSIALWWALYHLVGHSWSALIVAVLWGIVGAVAFVMGRKQLQRVNPKPERTVDTLSQVPGALKPN
;
A
#
# COMPACT_ATOMS: atom_id res chain seq x y z
N MET A 1 -35.64 15.55 -19.90
CA MET A 1 -35.22 14.14 -19.97
C MET A 1 -34.12 13.94 -18.95
N SER A 2 -34.46 13.39 -17.80
CA SER A 2 -33.57 13.18 -16.66
C SER A 2 -33.99 11.89 -15.97
N SER A 3 -33.21 10.84 -16.15
CA SER A 3 -33.36 9.57 -15.43
C SER A 3 -32.42 9.58 -14.23
N PRO A 4 -32.89 9.45 -12.99
CA PRO A 4 -32.03 9.11 -11.88
C PRO A 4 -31.99 7.59 -11.63
N TYR A 5 -30.74 7.15 -11.59
CA TYR A 5 -30.10 5.97 -11.01
C TYR A 5 -30.91 5.15 -9.98
N SER A 6 -30.97 3.84 -10.25
CA SER A 6 -31.51 2.76 -9.42
C SER A 6 -30.36 1.99 -8.77
N GLY A 7 -30.47 1.69 -7.47
CA GLY A 7 -29.62 0.68 -6.83
C GLY A 7 -29.25 0.96 -5.37
N ALA A 8 -30.15 0.67 -4.43
CA ALA A 8 -29.80 0.41 -3.04
C ALA A 8 -30.51 -0.86 -2.59
N THR A 9 -29.75 -1.91 -2.27
CA THR A 9 -30.24 -3.11 -1.61
C THR A 9 -30.08 -2.95 -0.08
N PRO A 10 -31.11 -3.23 0.73
CA PRO A 10 -30.96 -3.27 2.18
C PRO A 10 -30.29 -4.57 2.63
N VAL A 11 -29.28 -4.44 3.49
CA VAL A 11 -28.60 -5.53 4.20
C VAL A 11 -29.53 -6.10 5.27
N GLY A 12 -29.62 -7.44 5.34
CA GLY A 12 -30.55 -8.19 6.18
C GLY A 12 -30.35 -8.03 7.69
N THR A 13 -31.45 -8.28 8.40
CA THR A 13 -31.60 -8.31 9.87
C THR A 13 -30.91 -9.51 10.54
N PRO A 14 -30.48 -9.39 11.81
CA PRO A 14 -29.89 -10.50 12.57
C PRO A 14 -30.96 -11.51 13.03
N GLN A 15 -30.79 -12.79 12.67
CA GLN A 15 -31.62 -13.89 13.17
C GLN A 15 -31.21 -14.26 14.61
N GLY A 16 -32.21 -14.29 15.49
CA GLY A 16 -32.09 -14.64 16.90
C GLY A 16 -31.86 -16.13 17.15
N TYR A 17 -31.24 -16.41 18.29
CA TYR A 17 -30.96 -17.71 18.86
C TYR A 17 -32.26 -18.44 19.22
N GLN A 18 -32.45 -19.67 18.73
CA GLN A 18 -33.47 -20.59 19.23
C GLN A 18 -32.81 -21.71 20.04
N ASP A 19 -33.20 -21.79 21.30
CA ASP A 19 -32.90 -22.87 22.23
C ASP A 19 -34.00 -23.95 22.13
N PRO A 20 -33.68 -25.24 21.92
CA PRO A 20 -34.65 -26.31 22.07
C PRO A 20 -34.24 -27.24 23.21
N SER A 21 -34.61 -26.90 24.45
CA SER A 21 -34.77 -27.88 25.51
C SER A 21 -36.02 -28.73 25.24
N GLY A 22 -35.85 -29.97 24.78
CA GLY A 22 -36.93 -30.91 24.51
C GLY A 22 -36.46 -32.36 24.52
N THR A 23 -36.51 -32.99 25.69
CA THR A 23 -36.34 -34.43 25.97
C THR A 23 -37.32 -35.32 25.22
N THR A 24 -36.85 -36.32 24.47
CA THR A 24 -37.03 -37.79 24.70
C THR A 24 -36.67 -38.58 23.44
N GLY A 25 -35.63 -39.41 23.55
CA GLY A 25 -35.18 -40.31 22.49
C GLY A 25 -34.09 -41.20 23.04
N GLN A 26 -34.49 -42.26 23.75
CA GLN A 26 -33.60 -43.26 24.29
C GLN A 26 -33.12 -44.16 23.14
N SER A 27 -31.96 -43.85 22.57
CA SER A 27 -31.25 -44.75 21.68
C SER A 27 -30.14 -45.46 22.45
N ASP A 28 -30.37 -46.75 22.63
CA ASP A 28 -29.43 -47.76 23.09
C ASP A 28 -28.20 -47.76 22.18
N TYR A 29 -27.04 -47.39 22.74
CA TYR A 29 -25.75 -47.47 22.07
C TYR A 29 -24.89 -48.48 22.81
N THR A 30 -24.93 -49.74 22.37
CA THR A 30 -23.93 -50.73 22.73
C THR A 30 -22.62 -50.37 22.03
N VAL A 31 -21.68 -49.81 22.80
CA VAL A 31 -20.31 -49.54 22.34
C VAL A 31 -19.51 -50.84 22.36
N SER A 32 -19.21 -51.39 21.18
CA SER A 32 -18.16 -52.41 21.02
C SER A 32 -16.78 -51.79 21.23
N PRO A 33 -15.94 -52.31 22.14
CA PRO A 33 -14.59 -51.79 22.33
C PRO A 33 -13.67 -52.42 21.28
N GLY A 34 -13.29 -51.64 20.28
CA GLY A 34 -12.30 -52.09 19.31
C GLY A 34 -12.16 -51.17 18.12
N GLN A 35 -11.25 -50.20 18.26
CA GLN A 35 -10.46 -49.50 17.23
C GLN A 35 -10.47 -47.99 17.43
N SER A 36 -9.48 -47.51 18.19
CA SER A 36 -9.00 -46.14 18.14
C SER A 36 -8.32 -45.89 16.79
N GLN A 37 -9.09 -45.50 15.78
CA GLN A 37 -8.54 -44.94 14.54
C GLN A 37 -8.03 -43.53 14.83
N GLY A 38 -6.73 -43.34 14.60
CA GLY A 38 -6.05 -42.05 14.72
C GLY A 38 -6.61 -41.05 13.72
N TYR A 39 -7.40 -40.11 14.21
CA TYR A 39 -7.70 -38.88 13.50
C TYR A 39 -6.45 -37.98 13.55
N GLY A 40 -5.76 -37.86 12.42
CA GLY A 40 -4.62 -36.98 12.21
C GLY A 40 -5.02 -35.51 12.33
N ALA A 41 -5.00 -35.00 13.56
CA ALA A 41 -5.13 -33.59 13.87
C ALA A 41 -3.93 -32.82 13.33
N HIS A 42 -4.09 -32.21 12.15
CA HIS A 42 -3.27 -31.09 11.70
C HIS A 42 -3.76 -29.81 12.40
N SER A 43 -3.72 -29.81 13.72
CA SER A 43 -3.79 -28.59 14.52
C SER A 43 -2.35 -28.09 14.63
N GLY A 44 -2.13 -26.80 14.40
CA GLY A 44 -0.87 -26.15 14.77
C GLY A 44 -0.48 -26.60 16.18
N ASN A 45 0.81 -26.89 16.35
CA ASN A 45 1.43 -27.58 17.48
C ASN A 45 1.26 -26.84 18.82
N ILE A 46 0.03 -26.66 19.28
CA ILE A 46 -0.36 -26.35 20.66
C ILE A 46 -0.76 -27.68 21.28
N GLY A 47 0.18 -28.61 21.31
CA GLY A 47 0.11 -29.70 22.27
C GLY A 47 0.81 -29.18 23.51
N THR A 48 0.07 -28.68 24.50
CA THR A 48 0.57 -28.81 25.87
C THR A 48 0.84 -30.30 26.04
N PRO A 49 2.09 -30.75 26.28
CA PRO A 49 2.34 -32.15 26.56
C PRO A 49 1.37 -32.56 27.66
N MET A 50 0.60 -33.62 27.43
CA MET A 50 -0.38 -34.11 28.39
C MET A 50 0.27 -35.30 29.10
N THR A 51 0.15 -35.39 30.41
CA THR A 51 0.51 -36.60 31.15
C THR A 51 -0.45 -37.73 30.76
N ASP A 52 -0.09 -38.99 31.06
CA ASP A 52 -0.98 -40.15 30.87
C ASP A 52 -2.34 -40.01 31.60
N GLU A 53 -2.43 -39.09 32.57
CA GLU A 53 -3.65 -38.73 33.30
C GLU A 53 -4.49 -37.61 32.64
N GLY A 54 -4.10 -37.13 31.46
CA GLY A 54 -4.81 -36.09 30.71
C GLY A 54 -4.68 -34.67 31.29
N ARG A 55 -3.61 -34.42 32.07
CA ARG A 55 -3.31 -33.10 32.65
C ARG A 55 -2.15 -32.46 31.89
N PRO A 56 -2.10 -31.13 31.74
CA PRO A 56 -0.95 -30.46 31.13
C PRO A 56 0.33 -30.76 31.94
N ASP A 57 1.28 -31.43 31.29
CA ASP A 57 2.62 -31.76 31.77
C ASP A 57 3.49 -30.50 31.79
N VAL A 58 3.36 -29.76 32.90
CA VAL A 58 4.10 -28.53 33.15
C VAL A 58 5.42 -28.78 33.90
N GLU A 59 5.71 -30.02 34.31
CA GLU A 59 6.93 -30.34 35.08
C GLU A 59 8.20 -30.26 34.21
N GLY A 60 8.09 -30.39 32.89
CA GLY A 60 9.22 -30.31 31.95
C GLY A 60 9.32 -29.02 31.12
N THR A 61 8.31 -28.15 31.12
CA THR A 61 8.28 -26.96 30.26
C THR A 61 9.02 -25.80 30.94
N SER A 62 10.28 -25.60 30.56
CA SER A 62 11.06 -24.49 31.09
C SER A 62 10.56 -23.13 30.59
N VAL A 63 10.71 -22.08 31.40
CA VAL A 63 10.43 -20.68 31.02
C VAL A 63 11.17 -20.27 29.73
N GLY A 64 12.36 -20.86 29.50
CA GLY A 64 13.13 -20.65 28.27
C GLY A 64 12.44 -21.20 27.01
N GLN A 65 11.69 -22.29 27.15
CA GLN A 65 10.96 -22.92 26.04
C GLN A 65 9.73 -22.09 25.65
N LEU A 66 8.99 -21.57 26.63
CA LEU A 66 7.86 -20.65 26.42
C LEU A 66 8.30 -19.33 25.78
N MET A 67 9.43 -18.76 26.21
CA MET A 67 9.98 -17.56 25.56
C MET A 67 10.48 -17.85 24.13
N GLY A 68 11.02 -19.04 23.89
CA GLY A 68 11.40 -19.48 22.54
C GLY A 68 10.20 -19.58 21.59
N GLU A 69 9.06 -20.07 22.08
CA GLU A 69 7.81 -20.14 21.32
C GLU A 69 7.23 -18.75 21.04
N ILE A 70 7.16 -17.86 22.04
CA ILE A 70 6.68 -16.49 21.85
C ILE A 70 7.56 -15.73 20.84
N ALA A 71 8.89 -15.88 20.93
CA ALA A 71 9.82 -15.26 19.97
C ALA A 71 9.60 -15.79 18.54
N LYS A 72 9.27 -17.08 18.40
CA LYS A 72 8.98 -17.73 17.12
C LYS A 72 7.65 -17.25 16.52
N ASP A 73 6.64 -17.04 17.35
CA ASP A 73 5.34 -16.51 16.92
C ASP A 73 5.45 -15.05 16.50
N LEU A 74 6.16 -14.22 17.29
CA LEU A 74 6.46 -12.83 16.92
C LEU A 74 7.26 -12.73 15.62
N SER A 75 8.24 -13.60 15.43
CA SER A 75 9.01 -13.70 14.18
C SER A 75 8.12 -14.06 13.00
N THR A 76 7.16 -14.96 13.21
CA THR A 76 6.18 -15.37 12.19
C THR A 76 5.25 -14.21 11.81
N LEU A 77 4.71 -13.48 12.79
CA LEU A 77 3.87 -12.30 12.56
C LEU A 77 4.64 -11.19 11.83
N MET A 78 5.86 -10.87 12.28
CA MET A 78 6.71 -9.88 11.61
C MET A 78 6.97 -10.24 10.15
N ARG A 79 7.22 -11.52 9.87
CA ARG A 79 7.46 -11.99 8.50
C ARG A 79 6.20 -11.89 7.64
N GLN A 80 5.02 -12.16 8.19
CA GLN A 80 3.74 -12.00 7.51
C GLN A 80 3.42 -10.53 7.22
N GLU A 81 3.61 -9.64 8.19
CA GLU A 81 3.44 -8.19 8.02
C GLU A 81 4.38 -7.64 6.94
N LEU A 82 5.65 -8.10 6.92
CA LEU A 82 6.60 -7.74 5.86
C LEU A 82 6.19 -8.28 4.49
N GLU A 83 5.67 -9.51 4.42
CA GLU A 83 5.19 -10.08 3.16
C GLU A 83 3.98 -9.32 2.63
N LEU A 84 3.05 -8.93 3.50
CA LEU A 84 1.89 -8.12 3.14
C LEU A 84 2.32 -6.71 2.70
N ALA A 85 3.15 -6.04 3.50
CA ALA A 85 3.70 -4.72 3.17
C ALA A 85 4.47 -4.75 1.83
N LYS A 86 5.19 -5.84 1.54
CA LYS A 86 5.87 -6.01 0.24
C LYS A 86 4.87 -6.13 -0.91
N VAL A 87 3.77 -6.85 -0.73
CA VAL A 87 2.72 -6.97 -1.75
C VAL A 87 2.04 -5.62 -1.99
N GLU A 88 1.66 -4.92 -0.92
CA GLU A 88 1.01 -3.61 -0.99
C GLU A 88 1.96 -2.57 -1.61
N MET A 89 3.20 -2.49 -1.14
CA MET A 89 4.22 -1.60 -1.71
C MET A 89 4.46 -1.88 -3.18
N LYS A 90 4.44 -3.14 -3.63
CA LYS A 90 4.58 -3.48 -5.06
C LYS A 90 3.38 -2.99 -5.87
N ALA A 91 2.17 -3.13 -5.35
CA ALA A 91 0.95 -2.64 -5.99
C ALA A 91 0.97 -1.11 -6.10
N GLU A 92 1.32 -0.42 -5.01
CA GLU A 92 1.47 1.04 -4.99
C GLU A 92 2.58 1.52 -5.94
N ALA A 93 3.74 0.88 -5.90
CA ALA A 93 4.85 1.22 -6.80
C ALA A 93 4.49 1.02 -8.27
N THR A 94 3.71 -0.02 -8.59
CA THR A 94 3.21 -0.25 -9.96
C THR A 94 2.23 0.84 -10.37
N LYS A 95 1.30 1.22 -9.49
CA LYS A 95 0.34 2.30 -9.75
C LYS A 95 1.05 3.65 -9.93
N ALA A 96 1.97 3.98 -9.04
CA ALA A 96 2.80 5.18 -9.12
C ALA A 96 3.66 5.17 -10.40
N GLY A 97 4.28 4.03 -10.73
CA GLY A 97 5.08 3.85 -11.94
C GLY A 97 4.27 4.03 -13.22
N LYS A 98 3.05 3.48 -13.28
CA LYS A 98 2.13 3.71 -14.41
C LYS A 98 1.73 5.18 -14.52
N GLY A 99 1.40 5.83 -13.40
CA GLY A 99 1.08 7.24 -13.36
C GLY A 99 2.24 8.12 -13.85
N ALA A 100 3.44 7.89 -13.33
CA ALA A 100 4.66 8.58 -13.75
C ALA A 100 4.97 8.31 -15.23
N GLY A 101 4.82 7.08 -15.71
CA GLY A 101 5.00 6.72 -17.11
C GLY A 101 4.03 7.45 -18.04
N LEU A 102 2.74 7.51 -17.69
CA LEU A 102 1.74 8.25 -18.45
C LEU A 102 2.00 9.76 -18.45
N MET A 103 2.39 10.33 -17.31
CA MET A 103 2.76 11.76 -17.22
C MET A 103 4.02 12.07 -18.05
N GLY A 104 5.01 11.17 -18.04
CA GLY A 104 6.18 11.27 -18.90
C GLY A 104 5.84 11.21 -20.39
N ALA A 105 4.99 10.25 -20.78
CA ALA A 105 4.51 10.12 -22.16
C ALA A 105 3.70 11.36 -22.60
N ALA A 106 2.82 11.88 -21.73
CA ALA A 106 2.07 13.11 -21.99
C ALA A 106 2.99 14.32 -22.14
N GLY A 107 4.01 14.46 -21.30
CA GLY A 107 5.02 15.50 -21.43
C GLY A 107 5.78 15.43 -22.75
N PHE A 108 6.22 14.22 -23.14
CA PHE A 108 6.88 13.99 -24.43
C PHE A 108 5.97 14.27 -25.62
N ALA A 109 4.73 13.79 -25.60
CA ALA A 109 3.75 14.06 -26.64
C ALA A 109 3.45 15.56 -26.76
N GLY A 110 3.28 16.26 -25.64
CA GLY A 110 3.12 17.71 -25.62
C GLY A 110 4.33 18.44 -26.22
N TYR A 111 5.55 18.01 -25.91
CA TYR A 111 6.77 18.54 -26.51
C TYR A 111 6.81 18.32 -28.04
N MET A 112 6.44 17.12 -28.51
CA MET A 112 6.35 16.82 -29.95
C MET A 112 5.31 17.70 -30.66
N VAL A 113 4.14 17.92 -30.04
CA VAL A 113 3.13 18.83 -30.60
C VAL A 113 3.68 20.25 -30.73
N LEU A 114 4.35 20.77 -29.70
CA LEU A 114 4.96 22.10 -29.73
C LEU A 114 6.07 22.22 -30.79
N LEU A 115 6.87 21.18 -30.97
CA LEU A 115 7.89 21.10 -32.02
C LEU A 115 7.24 21.20 -33.41
N PHE A 116 6.24 20.36 -33.71
CA PHE A 116 5.58 20.37 -35.01
C PHE A 116 4.81 21.67 -35.26
N LEU A 117 4.16 22.24 -34.24
CA LEU A 117 3.55 23.56 -34.33
C LEU A 117 4.58 24.64 -34.65
N SER A 118 5.79 24.56 -34.09
CA SER A 118 6.85 25.53 -34.38
C SER A 118 7.33 25.43 -35.83
N ILE A 119 7.50 24.21 -36.35
CA ILE A 119 7.86 23.98 -37.75
C ILE A 119 6.74 24.46 -38.68
N ALA A 120 5.50 24.13 -38.36
CA ALA A 120 4.33 24.56 -39.13
C ALA A 120 4.20 26.09 -39.14
N LEU A 121 4.39 26.75 -37.99
CA LEU A 121 4.37 28.21 -37.88
C LEU A 121 5.49 28.85 -38.71
N TRP A 122 6.71 28.30 -38.66
CA TRP A 122 7.81 28.79 -39.50
C TRP A 122 7.44 28.68 -40.98
N TRP A 123 6.95 27.52 -41.43
CA TRP A 123 6.54 27.32 -42.82
C TRP A 123 5.38 28.22 -43.25
N ALA A 124 4.43 28.47 -42.36
CA ALA A 124 3.34 29.40 -42.61
C ALA A 124 3.86 30.84 -42.78
N LEU A 125 4.75 31.28 -41.89
CA LEU A 125 5.36 32.62 -41.94
C LEU A 125 6.30 32.80 -43.14
N TYR A 126 6.96 31.72 -43.59
CA TYR A 126 7.88 31.77 -44.73
C TYR A 126 7.22 32.38 -45.97
N HIS A 127 5.96 32.05 -46.23
CA HIS A 127 5.20 32.56 -47.37
C HIS A 127 4.83 34.05 -47.23
N LEU A 128 4.88 34.62 -46.02
CA LEU A 128 4.50 36.01 -45.75
C LEU A 128 5.72 36.94 -45.64
N VAL A 129 6.78 36.50 -44.95
CA VAL A 129 7.92 37.37 -44.58
C VAL A 129 9.29 36.81 -44.98
N GLY A 130 9.34 35.63 -45.61
CA GLY A 130 10.58 34.99 -46.02
C GLY A 130 11.27 34.19 -44.91
N HIS A 131 12.31 33.42 -45.30
CA HIS A 131 12.83 32.33 -44.47
C HIS A 131 13.56 32.83 -43.21
N SER A 132 14.41 33.84 -43.34
CA SER A 132 15.21 34.39 -42.23
C SER A 132 14.35 35.10 -41.19
N TRP A 133 13.37 35.91 -41.63
CA TRP A 133 12.49 36.65 -40.72
C TRP A 133 11.52 35.73 -39.97
N SER A 134 11.05 34.66 -40.62
CA SER A 134 10.23 33.63 -39.97
C SER A 134 10.97 32.96 -38.82
N ALA A 135 12.25 32.62 -39.03
CA ALA A 135 13.11 32.05 -37.99
C ALA A 135 13.21 32.98 -36.76
N LEU A 136 13.45 34.27 -36.99
CA LEU A 136 13.56 35.26 -35.93
C LEU A 136 12.25 35.41 -35.14
N ILE A 137 11.10 35.44 -35.82
CA ILE A 137 9.80 35.55 -35.15
C ILE A 137 9.55 34.33 -34.24
N VAL A 138 9.78 33.13 -34.75
CA VAL A 138 9.61 31.89 -33.97
C VAL A 138 10.60 31.84 -32.80
N ALA A 139 11.84 32.28 -33.00
CA ALA A 139 12.85 32.37 -31.93
C ALA A 139 12.45 33.36 -30.83
N VAL A 140 11.96 34.55 -31.19
CA VAL A 140 11.46 35.54 -30.23
C VAL A 140 10.26 35.01 -29.45
N LEU A 141 9.32 34.34 -30.13
CA LEU A 141 8.17 33.70 -29.49
C LEU A 141 8.63 32.70 -28.41
N TRP A 142 9.54 31.80 -28.74
CA TRP A 142 10.10 30.85 -27.76
C TRP A 142 10.91 31.52 -26.67
N GLY A 143 11.62 32.61 -26.98
CA GLY A 143 12.31 33.43 -25.99
C GLY A 143 11.35 34.00 -24.95
N ILE A 144 10.19 34.49 -25.37
CA ILE A 144 9.13 34.99 -24.46
C ILE A 144 8.57 33.86 -23.61
N VAL A 145 8.20 32.72 -24.24
CA VAL A 145 7.69 31.54 -23.53
C VAL A 145 8.70 31.06 -22.48
N GLY A 146 9.98 30.97 -22.85
CA GLY A 146 11.07 30.58 -21.96
C GLY A 146 11.28 31.55 -20.81
N ALA A 147 11.24 32.87 -21.07
CA ALA A 147 11.35 33.88 -20.04
C ALA A 147 10.21 33.81 -19.01
N VAL A 148 8.96 33.64 -19.48
CA VAL A 148 7.79 33.47 -18.61
C VAL A 148 7.93 32.19 -17.77
N ALA A 149 8.25 31.06 -18.41
CA ALA A 149 8.42 29.78 -17.73
C ALA A 149 9.54 29.85 -16.67
N PHE A 150 10.66 30.50 -16.98
CA PHE A 150 11.77 30.70 -16.04
C PHE A 150 11.34 31.53 -14.83
N VAL A 151 10.65 32.65 -15.04
CA VAL A 151 10.17 33.50 -13.94
C VAL A 151 9.17 32.75 -13.06
N MET A 152 8.23 32.01 -13.66
CA MET A 152 7.25 31.21 -12.92
C MET A 152 7.92 30.07 -12.15
N GLY A 153 8.82 29.32 -12.78
CA GLY A 153 9.57 28.25 -12.16
C GLY A 153 10.41 28.74 -10.99
N ARG A 154 11.12 29.86 -11.18
CA ARG A 154 11.90 30.52 -10.11
C ARG A 154 11.01 30.92 -8.93
N LYS A 155 9.83 31.50 -9.17
CA LYS A 155 8.88 31.85 -8.11
C LYS A 155 8.37 30.62 -7.36
N GLN A 156 8.11 29.51 -8.04
CA GLN A 156 7.68 28.28 -7.38
C GLN A 156 8.79 27.66 -6.54
N LEU A 157 10.02 27.61 -7.06
CA LEU A 157 11.18 27.11 -6.31
C LEU A 157 11.46 27.97 -5.07
N GLN A 158 11.30 29.28 -5.15
CA GLN A 158 11.45 30.19 -4.01
C GLN A 158 10.41 29.98 -2.90
N ARG A 159 9.26 29.37 -3.20
CA ARG A 159 8.21 29.05 -2.22
C ARG A 159 8.41 27.70 -1.55
N VAL A 160 9.24 26.83 -2.11
CA VAL A 160 9.56 25.55 -1.48
C VAL A 160 10.57 25.82 -0.39
N ASN A 161 10.16 25.70 0.88
CA ASN A 161 11.07 25.74 2.02
C ASN A 161 11.73 24.35 2.16
N PRO A 162 13.05 24.20 1.88
CA PRO A 162 13.71 22.90 1.94
C PRO A 162 13.99 22.44 3.37
N LYS A 163 13.76 23.29 4.38
CA LYS A 163 13.84 22.90 5.79
C LYS A 163 12.48 22.36 6.24
N PRO A 164 12.36 21.08 6.60
CA PRO A 164 11.21 20.59 7.34
C PRO A 164 11.28 21.19 8.75
N GLU A 165 10.70 22.38 8.94
CA GLU A 165 10.73 23.15 10.21
C GLU A 165 10.36 22.26 11.41
N ARG A 166 9.41 21.34 11.23
CA ARG A 166 8.98 20.38 12.26
C ARG A 166 10.01 19.32 12.63
N THR A 167 10.85 18.89 11.69
CA THR A 167 11.86 17.83 11.94
C THR A 167 13.12 18.42 12.57
N VAL A 168 13.51 19.64 12.18
CA VAL A 168 14.69 20.29 12.77
C VAL A 168 14.44 20.70 14.22
N ASP A 169 13.22 21.17 14.55
CA ASP A 169 12.86 21.52 15.92
C ASP A 169 12.90 20.31 16.85
N THR A 170 12.36 19.17 16.41
CA THR A 170 12.36 17.92 17.18
C THR A 170 13.77 17.36 17.39
N LEU A 171 14.65 17.47 16.39
CA LEU A 171 16.06 17.04 16.51
C LEU A 171 16.91 18.00 17.35
N SER A 172 16.59 19.30 17.34
CA SER A 172 17.28 20.32 18.15
C SER A 172 16.90 20.29 19.65
N GLN A 173 15.80 19.63 20.00
CA GLN A 173 15.34 19.44 21.38
C GLN A 173 15.96 18.22 22.08
N VAL A 174 16.72 17.36 21.38
CA VAL A 174 17.44 16.23 22.00
C VAL A 174 18.98 16.40 22.00
N PRO A 175 19.56 17.51 22.51
CA PRO A 175 20.99 17.55 22.82
C PRO A 175 21.19 16.99 24.23
N GLY A 176 21.35 15.67 24.37
CA GLY A 176 21.68 15.10 25.69
C GLY A 176 21.75 13.58 25.83
N ALA A 177 21.13 12.80 24.93
CA ALA A 177 21.01 11.36 25.12
C ALA A 177 22.21 10.51 24.61
N LEU A 178 23.23 11.14 24.01
CA LEU A 178 24.44 10.46 23.50
C LEU A 178 25.72 10.97 24.19
N LYS A 179 25.74 10.94 25.52
CA LYS A 179 27.00 10.87 26.26
C LYS A 179 27.20 9.42 26.70
N PRO A 180 28.12 8.66 26.07
CA PRO A 180 28.55 7.39 26.64
C PRO A 180 29.29 7.67 27.96
N ASN A 181 28.85 7.00 29.03
CA ASN A 181 29.68 6.80 30.23
C ASN A 181 30.40 5.46 30.09
#